data_AF-A0A0A0CZ82-F1
#
_entry.id   AF-A0A0A0CZ82-F1
#
_cell.length_a   1.000
_cell.length_b   1.000
_cell.length_c   1.000
_cell.angle_alpha   90.00
_cell.angle_beta   90.00
_cell.angle_gamma   90.00
#
_symmetry.space_group_name_H-M   'P 1'
#
loop_
_entity.id
_entity.type
_entity.pdbx_description
1 polymer ?
#
loop_
_entity_poly.entity_id
_entity_poly.type
_entity_poly.pdbx_seq_one_letter_code
_entity_poly.pdbx_strand_id
1 'polypeptide(L)'
;MTKTEERRDWMAVLAKADSGTLHRLWADLGDGAGFTTLRPAETGMVMVRGRAGGDGMAFALGEMTVTRCAVRLDGSEVLGFAYVAGRDRRHA
;
A
#
# COMPACT_ATOMS: atom_id res chain seq x y z
N MET A 1 0.92 5.85 21.05
CA MET A 1 1.46 5.22 19.83
C MET A 1 2.62 6.06 19.34
N THR A 2 3.63 5.43 18.74
CA THR A 2 4.68 6.16 18.02
C THR A 2 4.16 6.61 16.65
N LYS A 3 4.74 7.66 16.08
CA LYS A 3 4.43 8.13 14.71
C LYS A 3 4.53 7.01 13.67
N THR A 4 5.45 6.06 13.87
CA THR A 4 5.62 4.89 13.01
C THR A 4 4.47 3.89 13.15
N GLU A 5 3.96 3.66 14.36
CA GLU A 5 2.80 2.79 14.60
C GLU A 5 1.53 3.38 14.00
N GLU A 6 1.25 4.67 14.23
CA GLU A 6 0.14 5.38 13.60
C GLU A 6 0.22 5.28 12.08
N ARG A 7 1.43 5.49 11.53
CA ARG A 7 1.66 5.36 10.10
C ARG A 7 1.48 3.93 9.59
N ARG A 8 1.82 2.92 10.36
CA ARG A 8 1.62 1.53 9.96
C ARG A 8 0.12 1.20 9.94
N ASP A 9 -0.63 1.68 10.92
CA ASP A 9 -2.00 1.27 11.15
C ASP A 9 -2.96 1.84 10.09
N TRP A 10 -2.91 3.14 9.79
CA TRP A 10 -3.72 3.72 8.69
C TRP A 10 -3.31 3.17 7.31
N MET A 11 -2.04 2.83 7.07
CA MET A 11 -1.59 2.21 5.82
C MET A 11 -2.16 0.80 5.68
N ALA A 12 -2.24 0.04 6.77
CA ALA A 12 -2.85 -1.29 6.79
C ALA A 12 -4.35 -1.23 6.50
N VAL A 13 -5.05 -0.20 6.97
CA VAL A 13 -6.47 0.03 6.65
C VAL A 13 -6.64 0.27 5.15
N LEU A 14 -5.89 1.22 4.58
CA LEU A 14 -5.96 1.56 3.15
C LEU A 14 -5.62 0.35 2.26
N ALA A 15 -4.57 -0.40 2.60
CA ALA A 15 -4.14 -1.55 1.80
C ALA A 15 -5.12 -2.74 1.82
N LYS A 16 -5.97 -2.84 2.84
CA LYS A 16 -6.97 -3.92 2.99
C LYS A 16 -8.40 -3.49 2.64
N ALA A 17 -8.61 -2.20 2.40
CA ALA A 17 -9.92 -1.68 2.03
C ALA A 17 -10.37 -2.22 0.69
N ASP A 18 -11.69 -2.35 0.52
CA ASP A 18 -12.27 -2.54 -0.81
C ASP A 18 -11.96 -1.33 -1.70
N SER A 19 -11.38 -1.59 -2.87
CA SER A 19 -10.89 -0.56 -3.80
C SER A 19 -12.03 0.35 -4.29
N GLY A 20 -13.21 -0.21 -4.57
CA GLY A 20 -14.37 0.57 -5.00
C GLY A 20 -14.88 1.53 -3.92
N THR A 21 -14.98 1.03 -2.69
CA THR A 21 -15.37 1.82 -1.52
C THR A 21 -14.37 2.94 -1.23
N LEU A 22 -13.07 2.61 -1.24
CA LEU A 22 -12.01 3.60 -1.04
C LEU A 22 -12.06 4.69 -2.11
N HIS A 23 -12.22 4.29 -3.38
CA HIS A 23 -12.27 5.25 -4.49
C HIS A 23 -13.47 6.19 -4.37
N ARG A 24 -14.65 5.67 -4.01
CA ARG A 24 -15.85 6.48 -3.79
C ARG A 24 -15.65 7.47 -2.64
N LEU A 25 -15.19 6.99 -1.48
CA LEU A 25 -14.96 7.85 -0.31
C LEU A 25 -13.90 8.92 -0.58
N TRP A 26 -12.88 8.60 -1.38
CA TRP A 26 -11.87 9.58 -1.80
C TRP A 26 -12.46 10.66 -2.71
N ALA A 27 -13.32 10.27 -3.66
CA ALA A 27 -14.02 11.22 -4.53
C ALA A 27 -14.98 12.13 -3.74
N ASP A 28 -15.66 11.59 -2.73
CA ASP A 28 -16.59 12.33 -1.86
C ASP A 28 -15.88 13.39 -1.01
N LEU A 29 -14.56 13.25 -0.75
CA LEU A 29 -13.77 14.20 0.04
C LEU A 29 -13.50 15.53 -0.70
N GLY A 30 -13.69 15.58 -2.02
CA GLY A 30 -13.46 16.75 -2.87
C GLY A 30 -12.04 16.86 -3.44
N ASP A 31 -11.67 18.06 -3.93
CA ASP A 31 -10.37 18.31 -4.58
C ASP A 31 -9.21 18.04 -3.62
N GLY A 32 -8.73 16.80 -3.66
CA GLY A 32 -7.52 16.37 -2.98
C GLY A 32 -6.35 17.23 -3.43
N ALA A 33 -5.46 17.53 -2.49
CA ALA A 33 -4.21 18.20 -2.81
C ALA A 33 -3.49 17.48 -3.97
N GLY A 34 -3.04 18.26 -4.95
CA GLY A 34 -2.33 17.74 -6.11
C GLY A 34 -1.09 16.94 -5.71
N PHE A 35 -0.73 15.96 -6.53
CA PHE A 35 0.47 15.16 -6.31
C PHE A 35 1.19 14.85 -7.61
N THR A 36 2.51 14.77 -7.52
CA THR A 36 3.39 14.31 -8.58
C THR A 36 3.71 12.84 -8.38
N THR A 37 3.55 12.02 -9.41
CA THR A 37 3.97 10.61 -9.39
C THR A 37 5.48 10.51 -9.46
N LEU A 38 6.11 9.90 -8.46
CA LEU A 38 7.56 9.62 -8.45
C LEU A 38 7.86 8.21 -8.98
N ARG A 39 6.98 7.24 -8.67
CA ARG A 39 7.00 5.90 -9.23
C ARG A 39 5.56 5.52 -9.55
N PRO A 40 5.23 5.25 -10.83
CA PRO A 40 3.89 4.80 -11.20
C PRO A 40 3.55 3.48 -10.51
N ALA A 41 2.27 3.14 -10.47
CA ALA A 41 1.82 1.87 -9.90
C ALA A 41 2.39 0.67 -10.68
N GLU A 42 3.32 -0.03 -10.06
CA GLU A 42 4.03 -1.18 -10.61
C GLU A 42 3.60 -2.46 -9.90
N THR A 43 3.10 -3.44 -10.66
CA THR A 43 2.79 -4.77 -10.15
C THR A 43 4.02 -5.67 -10.30
N GLY A 44 4.49 -6.23 -9.19
CA GLY A 44 5.54 -7.23 -9.14
C GLY A 44 5.14 -8.42 -8.27
N MET A 45 6.14 -9.19 -7.84
CA MET A 45 5.95 -10.33 -6.93
C MET A 45 6.78 -10.16 -5.66
N VAL A 46 6.27 -10.71 -4.56
CA VAL A 46 6.98 -10.82 -3.29
C VAL A 46 6.99 -12.28 -2.84
N MET A 47 8.12 -12.73 -2.29
CA MET A 47 8.23 -14.05 -1.66
C MET A 47 7.44 -14.08 -0.36
N VAL A 48 6.42 -14.93 -0.29
CA VAL A 48 5.72 -15.23 0.96
C VAL A 48 6.55 -16.26 1.73
N ARG A 49 6.80 -15.98 3.01
CA ARG A 49 7.53 -16.87 3.91
C ARG A 49 6.59 -17.44 4.97
N GLY A 50 6.55 -18.77 5.07
CA GLY A 50 5.84 -19.49 6.13
C GLY A 50 6.77 -19.88 7.27
N ARG A 51 6.20 -20.23 8.43
CA ARG A 51 6.89 -20.88 9.54
C ARG A 51 6.11 -22.12 9.94
N ALA A 52 6.76 -23.28 9.93
CA ALA A 52 6.12 -24.53 10.37
C ALA A 52 5.75 -24.41 11.87
N GLY A 53 4.53 -24.76 12.25
CA GLY A 53 4.05 -24.63 13.63
C GLY A 53 3.87 -23.19 14.15
N GLY A 54 4.14 -22.17 13.33
CA GLY A 54 4.03 -20.74 13.71
C GLY A 54 5.32 -20.12 14.26
N ASP A 55 6.19 -20.92 14.87
CA ASP A 55 7.45 -20.47 15.51
C ASP A 55 8.71 -21.13 14.91
N GLY A 56 8.57 -22.14 14.06
CA GLY A 56 9.67 -22.82 13.38
C GLY A 56 10.45 -21.93 12.40
N MET A 57 11.47 -22.50 11.77
CA MET A 57 12.29 -21.78 10.78
C MET A 57 11.46 -21.30 9.59
N ALA A 58 11.81 -20.11 9.07
CA ALA A 58 11.13 -19.55 7.91
C ALA A 58 11.50 -20.33 6.63
N PHE A 59 10.50 -20.65 5.81
CA PHE A 59 10.68 -21.30 4.51
C PHE A 59 9.91 -20.54 3.41
N ALA A 60 10.29 -20.74 2.15
CA ALA A 60 9.57 -20.17 1.01
C ALA A 60 8.21 -20.86 0.85
N LEU A 61 7.12 -20.12 1.08
CA LEU A 61 5.75 -20.63 0.95
C LEU A 61 5.22 -20.46 -0.49
N GLY A 62 5.70 -19.44 -1.19
CA GLY A 62 5.32 -19.13 -2.57
C GLY A 62 5.53 -17.66 -2.88
N GLU A 63 4.89 -17.19 -3.95
CA GLU A 63 4.92 -15.79 -4.38
C GLU A 63 3.52 -15.20 -4.37
N MET A 64 3.43 -13.90 -4.05
CA MET A 64 2.20 -13.13 -4.12
C MET A 64 2.44 -11.88 -4.98
N THR A 65 1.45 -11.50 -5.78
CA THR A 65 1.51 -10.22 -6.49
C THR A 65 1.34 -9.06 -5.53
N VAL A 66 2.13 -8.01 -5.73
CA VAL A 66 2.02 -6.75 -5.00
C VAL A 66 2.13 -5.61 -5.99
N THR A 67 1.27 -4.61 -5.85
CA THR A 67 1.34 -3.36 -6.60
C THR A 67 1.85 -2.25 -5.68
N ARG A 68 2.88 -1.52 -6.13
CA ARG A 68 3.53 -0.45 -5.36
C ARG A 68 3.53 0.86 -6.13
N CYS A 69 3.33 1.96 -5.42
CA CYS A 69 3.33 3.32 -5.96
C CYS A 69 4.11 4.26 -5.03
N ALA A 70 4.62 5.37 -5.57
CA ALA A 70 5.13 6.47 -4.75
C ALA A 70 4.80 7.82 -5.39
N VAL A 71 4.37 8.76 -4.56
CA VAL A 71 3.97 10.11 -4.95
C VAL A 71 4.62 11.14 -4.04
N ARG A 72 4.71 12.38 -4.51
CA ARG A 72 5.03 13.55 -3.71
C ARG A 72 3.84 14.50 -3.74
N LEU A 73 3.45 14.99 -2.57
CA LEU A 73 2.39 15.99 -2.46
C LEU A 73 2.91 17.33 -3.01
N ASP A 74 2.18 17.94 -3.94
CA ASP A 74 2.63 19.16 -4.63
C ASP A 74 2.82 20.30 -3.64
N GLY A 75 3.86 21.12 -3.86
CA GLY A 75 4.22 22.21 -2.95
C GLY A 75 4.80 21.78 -1.60
N SER A 76 5.12 20.49 -1.41
CA SER A 76 5.70 19.98 -0.16
C SER A 76 6.83 18.96 -0.39
N GLU A 77 7.57 18.66 0.68
CA GLU A 77 8.54 17.56 0.72
C GLU A 77 7.90 16.22 1.16
N VAL A 78 6.58 16.18 1.35
CA VAL A 78 5.87 15.01 1.87
C VAL A 78 5.75 13.92 0.80
N LEU A 79 6.20 12.71 1.16
CA LEU A 79 6.16 11.54 0.28
C LEU A 79 5.05 10.55 0.71
N GLY A 80 4.28 10.10 -0.28
CA GLY A 80 3.27 9.05 -0.17
C GLY A 80 3.79 7.72 -0.74
N PHE A 81 3.43 6.62 -0.10
CA PHE A 81 3.84 5.28 -0.51
C PHE A 81 2.67 4.31 -0.35
N ALA A 82 2.53 3.40 -1.32
CA ALA A 82 1.57 2.31 -1.26
C ALA A 82 2.22 0.98 -1.60
N TYR A 83 1.77 -0.07 -0.91
CA TYR A 83 2.04 -1.47 -1.19
C TYR A 83 0.75 -2.24 -0.96
N VAL A 84 0.12 -2.69 -2.03
CA VAL A 84 -1.20 -3.35 -2.01
C VAL A 84 -1.05 -4.76 -2.57
N ALA A 85 -1.63 -5.74 -1.89
CA ALA A 85 -1.65 -7.12 -2.39
C ALA A 85 -2.50 -7.21 -3.66
N GLY A 86 -2.04 -7.96 -4.66
CA GLY A 86 -2.69 -8.07 -5.94
C GLY A 86 -2.13 -7.12 -7.00
N ARG A 87 -2.99 -6.76 -7.95
CA ARG A 87 -2.62 -6.15 -9.23
C ARG A 87 -3.38 -4.86 -9.53
N ASP A 88 -4.14 -4.35 -8.56
CA ASP A 88 -4.92 -3.13 -8.71
C ASP A 88 -4.00 -1.90 -8.62
N ARG A 89 -3.74 -1.30 -9.80
CA ARG A 89 -2.92 -0.11 -9.95
C ARG A 89 -3.62 1.19 -9.55
N ARG A 90 -4.95 1.19 -9.44
CA ARG A 90 -5.69 2.38 -9.00
C ARG A 90 -5.81 2.42 -7.49
N HIS A 91 -5.85 1.25 -6.84
CA HIS A 91 -5.82 1.13 -5.39
C HIS A 91 -4.43 1.49 -4.81
N ALA A 92 -3.35 1.12 -5.49
CA ALA A 92 -1.98 1.45 -5.11
C ALA A 92 -1.57 2.87 -5.53
#